data_AF-A0A0E0MII6-F1
#
_entry.id   AF-A0A0E0MII6-F1
#
_cell.length_a   1.000
_cell.length_b   1.000
_cell.length_c   1.000
_cell.angle_alpha   90.00
_cell.angle_beta   90.00
_cell.angle_gamma   90.00
#
_symmetry.space_group_name_H-M   'P 1'
#
loop_
_entity.id
_entity.type
_entity.pdbx_description
1 polymer ?
#
loop_
_entity_poly.entity_id
_entity_poly.type
_entity_poly.pdbx_seq_one_letter_code
_entity_poly.pdbx_strand_id
1 'polypeptide(L)'
;MICFCKQVPVAAVVVMACNRPDYLQRTVESILKYQTSVASKFPLFISQDGINGEVKKKALSYNEITYMQHLDLEPVRTERPGELIAYYKIAKHYKWALDELFIKHNFARVIILEDDMEIAPDFFDYFEAAAKLLDNDKTIMAVSSWNDNGQKQFVYDPKALYRSDFFPGLGWMLTKPTWIELSPKWPRAYPLLLPTNF
;
A
#
# COMPACT_ATOMS: atom_id res chain seq x y z
N MET A 1 -21.94 14.81 -28.30
CA MET A 1 -21.39 13.59 -27.65
C MET A 1 -20.12 14.03 -26.92
N ILE A 2 -20.22 14.31 -25.62
CA ILE A 2 -19.07 14.75 -24.81
C ILE A 2 -18.30 13.49 -24.42
N CYS A 3 -17.13 13.30 -25.00
CA CYS A 3 -16.22 12.24 -24.61
C CYS A 3 -15.64 12.61 -23.23
N PHE A 4 -16.15 12.02 -22.16
CA PHE A 4 -15.50 12.10 -20.86
C PHE A 4 -14.13 11.43 -20.98
N CYS A 5 -13.08 12.22 -21.07
CA CYS A 5 -11.73 11.71 -20.88
C CYS A 5 -11.68 11.18 -19.43
N LYS A 6 -11.67 9.85 -19.25
CA LYS A 6 -11.50 9.25 -17.92
C LYS A 6 -10.18 9.80 -17.38
N GLN A 7 -10.27 10.68 -16.39
CA GLN A 7 -9.10 11.22 -15.71
C GLN A 7 -8.31 10.04 -15.15
N VAL A 8 -7.05 9.91 -15.56
CA VAL A 8 -6.18 8.84 -15.08
C VAL A 8 -5.93 9.11 -13.58
N PRO A 9 -6.22 8.15 -12.70
CA PRO A 9 -5.97 8.31 -11.27
C PRO A 9 -4.48 8.61 -10.99
N VAL A 10 -4.21 9.40 -9.95
CA VAL A 10 -2.85 9.68 -9.49
C VAL A 10 -2.21 8.40 -8.97
N ALA A 11 -2.92 7.68 -8.09
CA ALA A 11 -2.55 6.37 -7.57
C ALA A 11 -3.79 5.67 -7.02
N ALA A 12 -3.85 4.34 -7.09
CA ALA A 12 -4.77 3.59 -6.23
C ALA A 12 -4.25 3.59 -4.80
N VAL A 13 -5.15 3.53 -3.81
CA VAL A 13 -4.77 3.32 -2.40
C VAL A 13 -5.33 2.00 -1.95
N VAL A 14 -4.49 1.14 -1.36
CA VAL A 14 -4.90 -0.15 -0.83
C VAL A 14 -4.58 -0.24 0.66
N VAL A 15 -5.57 -0.67 1.45
CA VAL A 15 -5.38 -1.07 2.84
C VAL A 15 -5.23 -2.59 2.88
N MET A 16 -4.08 -3.06 3.36
CA MET A 16 -3.74 -4.46 3.57
C MET A 16 -4.31 -4.92 4.92
N ALA A 17 -5.31 -5.79 4.90
CA ALA A 17 -6.03 -6.25 6.09
C ALA A 17 -6.01 -7.77 6.22
N CYS A 18 -6.26 -8.29 7.43
CA CYS A 18 -6.41 -9.72 7.64
C CYS A 18 -7.55 -10.06 8.61
N ASN A 19 -7.36 -9.79 9.92
CA ASN A 19 -8.24 -10.28 10.98
C ASN A 19 -8.51 -9.27 12.12
N ARG A 20 -8.17 -7.99 11.93
CA ARG A 20 -8.34 -6.92 12.93
C ARG A 20 -9.42 -5.91 12.52
N PRO A 21 -10.72 -6.20 12.69
CA PRO A 21 -11.80 -5.36 12.17
C PRO A 21 -11.80 -3.94 12.76
N ASP A 22 -11.47 -3.77 14.05
CA ASP A 22 -11.46 -2.46 14.70
C ASP A 22 -10.29 -1.58 14.21
N TYR A 23 -9.14 -2.19 13.93
CA TYR A 23 -7.98 -1.49 13.36
C TYR A 23 -8.30 -1.05 11.94
N LEU A 24 -8.83 -1.98 11.11
CA LEU A 24 -9.28 -1.66 9.76
C LEU A 24 -10.26 -0.49 9.75
N GLN A 25 -11.26 -0.51 10.64
CA GLN A 25 -12.23 0.58 10.75
C GLN A 25 -11.55 1.91 11.03
N ARG A 26 -10.66 1.99 12.02
CA ARG A 26 -9.95 3.23 12.36
C ARG A 26 -9.12 3.76 11.19
N THR A 27 -8.39 2.87 10.53
CA THR A 27 -7.58 3.19 9.36
C THR A 27 -8.44 3.75 8.23
N VAL A 28 -9.50 3.04 7.85
CA VAL A 28 -10.42 3.46 6.78
C VAL A 28 -11.12 4.78 7.12
N GLU A 29 -11.59 4.95 8.34
CA GLU A 29 -12.22 6.21 8.78
C GLU A 29 -11.22 7.37 8.75
N SER A 30 -9.95 7.16 9.09
CA SER A 30 -8.92 8.19 8.94
C SER A 30 -8.70 8.59 7.47
N ILE A 31 -8.75 7.63 6.55
CA ILE A 31 -8.60 7.83 5.11
C ILE A 31 -9.77 8.62 4.55
N LEU A 32 -10.99 8.19 4.86
CA LEU A 32 -12.22 8.79 4.33
C LEU A 32 -12.42 10.25 4.75
N LYS A 33 -11.85 10.67 5.90
CA LYS A 33 -11.86 12.09 6.31
C LYS A 33 -11.27 13.03 5.26
N TYR A 34 -10.27 12.57 4.51
CA TYR A 34 -9.51 13.41 3.57
C TYR A 34 -9.62 12.95 2.11
N GLN A 35 -10.03 11.70 1.86
CA GLN A 35 -10.07 11.13 0.52
C GLN A 35 -11.30 11.53 -0.30
N THR A 36 -12.47 11.76 0.34
CA THR A 36 -13.74 11.93 -0.38
C THR A 36 -13.71 13.04 -1.42
N SER A 37 -13.02 14.15 -1.14
CA SER A 37 -12.87 15.28 -2.07
C SER A 37 -11.93 15.00 -3.26
N VAL A 38 -11.10 13.97 -3.16
CA VAL A 38 -10.09 13.58 -4.15
C VAL A 38 -10.31 12.15 -4.69
N ALA A 39 -11.53 11.62 -4.56
CA ALA A 39 -11.81 10.22 -4.83
C ALA A 39 -11.56 9.79 -6.29
N SER A 40 -11.73 10.69 -7.25
CA SER A 40 -11.39 10.42 -8.66
C SER A 40 -9.89 10.27 -8.90
N LYS A 41 -9.05 10.93 -8.09
CA LYS A 41 -7.59 10.84 -8.15
C LYS A 41 -7.07 9.61 -7.41
N PHE A 42 -7.74 9.21 -6.32
CA PHE A 42 -7.27 8.18 -5.39
C PHE A 42 -8.33 7.12 -5.10
N PRO A 43 -8.66 6.23 -6.06
CA PRO A 43 -9.60 5.14 -5.82
C PRO A 43 -9.11 4.21 -4.70
N LEU A 44 -10.02 3.85 -3.78
CA LEU A 44 -9.71 3.09 -2.58
C LEU A 44 -10.01 1.59 -2.74
N PHE A 45 -9.13 0.79 -2.15
CA PHE A 45 -9.24 -0.66 -2.09
C PHE A 45 -8.99 -1.16 -0.67
N ILE A 46 -9.69 -2.21 -0.28
CA ILE A 46 -9.33 -3.04 0.87
C ILE A 46 -8.98 -4.42 0.34
N SER A 47 -7.77 -4.89 0.63
CA SER A 47 -7.32 -6.24 0.32
C SER A 47 -7.27 -7.04 1.60
N GLN A 48 -8.20 -7.98 1.78
CA GLN A 48 -8.22 -8.87 2.94
C GLN A 48 -7.53 -10.20 2.63
N ASP A 49 -6.61 -10.62 3.49
CA ASP A 49 -6.13 -12.01 3.54
C ASP A 49 -7.02 -12.89 4.44
N GLY A 50 -7.33 -14.09 3.95
CA GLY A 50 -8.05 -15.11 4.70
C GLY A 50 -9.57 -14.89 4.76
N ILE A 51 -10.20 -15.52 5.75
CA ILE A 51 -11.67 -15.72 5.80
C ILE A 51 -12.35 -15.05 7.01
N ASN A 52 -11.69 -14.10 7.68
CA ASN A 52 -12.28 -13.44 8.84
C ASN A 52 -13.57 -12.70 8.44
N GLY A 53 -14.71 -13.18 8.96
CA GLY A 53 -16.04 -12.69 8.58
C GLY A 53 -16.31 -11.25 9.01
N GLU A 54 -15.78 -10.83 10.17
CA GLU A 54 -15.99 -9.48 10.69
C GLU A 54 -15.22 -8.44 9.88
N VAL A 55 -13.97 -8.73 9.48
CA VAL A 55 -13.20 -7.88 8.56
C VAL A 55 -13.91 -7.78 7.21
N LYS A 56 -14.40 -8.90 6.65
CA LYS A 56 -15.14 -8.90 5.39
C LYS A 56 -16.42 -8.06 5.48
N LYS A 57 -17.20 -8.26 6.53
CA LYS A 57 -18.44 -7.50 6.80
C LYS A 57 -18.15 -6.01 6.95
N LYS A 58 -17.07 -5.65 7.66
CA LYS A 58 -16.64 -4.26 7.83
C LYS A 58 -16.20 -3.66 6.49
N ALA A 59 -15.35 -4.34 5.73
CA ALA A 59 -14.88 -3.86 4.43
C ALA A 59 -16.02 -3.64 3.44
N LEU A 60 -16.98 -4.56 3.38
CA LEU A 60 -18.17 -4.47 2.52
C LEU A 60 -19.19 -3.41 2.98
N SER A 61 -19.03 -2.85 4.18
CA SER A 61 -19.93 -1.79 4.66
C SER A 61 -19.60 -0.40 4.09
N TYR A 62 -18.43 -0.24 3.47
CA TYR A 62 -18.00 0.99 2.81
C TYR A 62 -18.33 0.95 1.32
N ASN A 63 -19.28 1.76 0.86
CA ASN A 63 -19.77 1.75 -0.53
C ASN A 63 -18.76 2.37 -1.51
N GLU A 64 -17.87 3.22 -1.00
CA GLU A 64 -16.89 3.99 -1.76
C GLU A 64 -15.59 3.21 -2.00
N ILE A 65 -15.45 2.02 -1.41
CA ILE A 65 -14.21 1.24 -1.37
C ILE A 65 -14.39 -0.09 -2.09
N THR A 66 -13.46 -0.42 -2.98
CA THR A 66 -13.47 -1.73 -3.66
C THR A 66 -12.87 -2.80 -2.76
N TYR A 67 -13.63 -3.83 -2.45
CA TYR A 67 -13.16 -4.96 -1.64
C TYR A 67 -12.55 -6.07 -2.51
N MET A 68 -11.37 -6.54 -2.11
CA MET A 68 -10.64 -7.68 -2.70
C MET A 68 -10.34 -8.71 -1.60
N GLN A 69 -10.37 -9.99 -1.95
CA GLN A 69 -10.11 -11.07 -1.01
C GLN A 69 -9.08 -12.06 -1.55
N HIS A 70 -7.97 -12.21 -0.82
CA HIS A 70 -6.97 -13.23 -1.06
C HIS A 70 -7.31 -14.49 -0.26
N LEU A 71 -7.40 -15.63 -0.95
CA LEU A 71 -7.62 -16.94 -0.34
C LEU A 71 -6.48 -17.87 -0.76
N ASP A 72 -5.51 -18.03 0.13
CA ASP A 72 -4.46 -19.05 0.00
C ASP A 72 -4.65 -20.13 1.06
N LEU A 73 -5.15 -21.28 0.60
CA LEU A 73 -5.39 -22.46 1.45
C LEU A 73 -4.20 -23.42 1.46
N GLU A 74 -3.15 -23.14 0.68
CA GLU A 74 -1.99 -24.02 0.60
C GLU A 74 -1.17 -23.97 1.90
N PRO A 75 -0.78 -25.12 2.47
CA PRO A 75 0.12 -25.15 3.60
C PRO A 75 1.44 -24.45 3.31
N VAL A 76 1.79 -23.48 4.14
CA VAL A 76 3.06 -22.77 4.02
C VAL A 76 4.20 -23.66 4.53
N ARG A 77 5.21 -23.84 3.68
CA ARG A 77 6.50 -24.46 4.06
C ARG A 77 7.55 -23.37 4.14
N THR A 78 8.19 -23.24 5.29
CA THR A 78 9.29 -22.30 5.49
C THR A 78 10.56 -22.80 4.79
N GLU A 79 11.42 -21.88 4.37
CA GLU A 79 12.71 -22.18 3.77
C GLU A 79 13.70 -22.71 4.80
N ARG A 80 13.63 -22.18 6.04
CA ARG A 80 14.50 -22.58 7.14
C ARG A 80 13.70 -22.95 8.39
N PRO A 81 14.24 -23.85 9.24
CA PRO A 81 13.67 -24.10 10.56
C PRO A 81 13.62 -22.83 11.42
N GLY A 82 12.52 -22.61 12.14
CA GLY A 82 12.35 -21.49 13.07
C GLY A 82 11.83 -20.19 12.46
N GLU A 83 11.65 -20.12 11.14
CA GLU A 83 11.02 -18.96 10.50
C GLU A 83 9.52 -18.89 10.78
N LEU A 84 8.96 -17.67 10.79
CA LEU A 84 7.55 -17.47 11.12
C LEU A 84 6.69 -17.56 9.86
N ILE A 85 5.74 -18.50 9.86
CA ILE A 85 4.75 -18.71 8.79
C ILE A 85 3.97 -17.42 8.47
N ALA A 86 3.75 -16.55 9.46
CA ALA A 86 3.06 -15.28 9.27
C ALA A 86 3.72 -14.42 8.17
N TYR A 87 5.06 -14.33 8.13
CA TYR A 87 5.76 -13.53 7.12
C TYR A 87 5.63 -14.08 5.71
N TYR A 88 5.50 -15.40 5.57
CA TYR A 88 5.23 -16.02 4.28
C TYR A 88 3.83 -15.69 3.78
N LYS A 89 2.82 -15.72 4.67
CA LYS A 89 1.45 -15.33 4.33
C LYS A 89 1.37 -13.85 3.94
N ILE A 90 2.02 -12.98 4.71
CA ILE A 90 2.13 -11.54 4.39
C ILE A 90 2.77 -11.35 3.02
N ALA A 91 3.91 -11.99 2.74
CA ALA A 91 4.59 -11.86 1.45
C ALA A 91 3.68 -12.28 0.28
N LYS A 92 2.96 -13.40 0.42
CA LYS A 92 2.00 -13.86 -0.60
C LYS A 92 0.83 -12.89 -0.79
N HIS A 93 0.25 -12.37 0.31
CA HIS A 93 -0.85 -11.41 0.26
C HIS A 93 -0.45 -10.11 -0.42
N TYR A 94 0.72 -9.55 -0.09
CA TYR A 94 1.26 -8.36 -0.77
C TYR A 94 1.45 -8.62 -2.26
N LYS A 95 2.07 -9.76 -2.62
CA LYS A 95 2.26 -10.12 -4.02
C LYS A 95 0.94 -10.16 -4.77
N TRP A 96 -0.03 -10.89 -4.22
CA TRP A 96 -1.35 -11.04 -4.84
C TRP A 96 -2.04 -9.70 -5.00
N ALA A 97 -2.12 -8.89 -3.94
CA ALA A 97 -2.81 -7.61 -3.97
C ALA A 97 -2.17 -6.63 -4.97
N LEU A 98 -0.84 -6.58 -5.01
CA LEU A 98 -0.12 -5.71 -5.95
C LEU A 98 -0.23 -6.22 -7.39
N ASP A 99 -0.25 -7.54 -7.64
CA ASP A 99 -0.55 -8.09 -8.96
C ASP A 99 -1.98 -7.74 -9.40
N GLU A 100 -2.99 -7.83 -8.52
CA GLU A 100 -4.35 -7.37 -8.83
C GLU A 100 -4.34 -5.90 -9.27
N LEU A 101 -3.73 -5.02 -8.48
CA LEU A 101 -3.77 -3.58 -8.72
C LEU A 101 -2.95 -3.13 -9.94
N PHE A 102 -1.72 -3.62 -10.09
CA PHE A 102 -0.83 -3.21 -11.17
C PHE A 102 -1.09 -3.94 -12.48
N ILE A 103 -1.45 -5.23 -12.43
CA ILE A 103 -1.60 -6.05 -13.64
C ILE A 103 -3.05 -6.07 -14.10
N LYS A 104 -4.00 -6.43 -13.23
CA LYS A 104 -5.41 -6.55 -13.62
C LYS A 104 -6.13 -5.21 -13.69
N HIS A 105 -5.98 -4.36 -12.68
CA HIS A 105 -6.57 -3.02 -12.67
C HIS A 105 -5.75 -1.98 -13.44
N ASN A 106 -4.50 -2.31 -13.78
CA ASN A 106 -3.62 -1.49 -14.61
C ASN A 106 -3.36 -0.07 -14.05
N PHE A 107 -3.26 0.06 -12.72
CA PHE A 107 -2.87 1.34 -12.12
C PHE A 107 -1.41 1.67 -12.42
N ALA A 108 -1.11 2.95 -12.63
CA ALA A 108 0.26 3.43 -12.84
C ALA A 108 1.06 3.45 -11.52
N ARG A 109 0.37 3.73 -10.40
CA ARG A 109 0.94 3.84 -9.05
C ARG A 109 -0.04 3.27 -8.04
N VAL A 110 0.51 2.72 -6.96
CA VAL A 110 -0.25 2.22 -5.82
C VAL A 110 0.38 2.76 -4.54
N ILE A 111 -0.45 3.30 -3.65
CA ILE A 111 -0.12 3.65 -2.27
C ILE A 111 -0.61 2.50 -1.38
N ILE A 112 0.27 1.97 -0.53
CA ILE A 112 0.01 0.82 0.34
C ILE A 112 -0.01 1.29 1.78
N LEU A 113 -1.10 0.96 2.48
CA LEU A 113 -1.27 1.14 3.92
C LEU A 113 -1.55 -0.21 4.58
N GLU A 114 -1.08 -0.40 5.81
CA GLU A 114 -1.50 -1.52 6.66
C GLU A 114 -2.76 -1.14 7.45
N ASP A 115 -3.52 -2.13 7.92
CA ASP A 115 -4.79 -1.91 8.60
C ASP A 115 -4.67 -1.25 9.99
N ASP A 116 -3.46 -0.94 10.46
CA ASP A 116 -3.15 -0.29 11.74
C ASP A 116 -2.54 1.11 11.62
N MET A 117 -2.77 1.80 10.50
CA MET A 117 -2.25 3.14 10.21
C MET A 117 -3.33 4.23 10.16
N GLU A 118 -3.07 5.38 10.78
CA GLU A 118 -3.89 6.59 10.60
C GLU A 118 -3.15 7.62 9.74
N ILE A 119 -3.85 8.24 8.79
CA ILE A 119 -3.23 9.21 7.87
C ILE A 119 -3.26 10.64 8.40
N ALA A 120 -2.27 11.44 7.99
CA ALA A 120 -2.23 12.88 8.24
C ALA A 120 -3.18 13.66 7.29
N PRO A 121 -3.58 14.91 7.65
CA PRO A 121 -4.49 15.71 6.81
C PRO A 121 -4.01 15.99 5.39
N ASP A 122 -2.69 16.07 5.19
CA ASP A 122 -2.01 16.38 3.93
C ASP A 122 -1.48 15.13 3.20
N PHE A 123 -1.86 13.93 3.63
CA PHE A 123 -1.41 12.66 3.05
C PHE A 123 -1.57 12.60 1.53
N PHE A 124 -2.73 13.01 1.01
CA PHE A 124 -3.00 12.98 -0.43
C PHE A 124 -2.24 14.06 -1.19
N ASP A 125 -2.10 15.26 -0.62
CA ASP A 125 -1.31 16.34 -1.22
C ASP A 125 0.17 15.94 -1.32
N TYR A 126 0.70 15.30 -0.27
CA TYR A 126 2.04 14.74 -0.21
C TYR A 126 2.29 13.73 -1.34
N PHE A 127 1.44 12.71 -1.46
CA PHE A 127 1.60 11.70 -2.51
C PHE A 127 1.31 12.25 -3.91
N GLU A 128 0.40 13.20 -4.09
CA GLU A 128 0.17 13.85 -5.38
C GLU A 128 1.41 14.63 -5.84
N ALA A 129 2.05 15.38 -4.95
CA ALA A 129 3.30 16.07 -5.24
C ALA A 129 4.43 15.08 -5.54
N ALA A 130 4.55 14.03 -4.74
CA ALA A 130 5.63 13.04 -4.85
C ALA A 130 5.49 12.11 -6.08
N ALA A 131 4.27 11.93 -6.61
CA ALA A 131 4.06 11.16 -7.84
C ALA A 131 4.89 11.67 -9.02
N LYS A 132 5.04 13.00 -9.14
CA LYS A 132 5.88 13.60 -10.18
C LYS A 132 7.36 13.28 -10.00
N LEU A 133 7.83 13.14 -8.75
CA LEU A 133 9.21 12.77 -8.46
C LEU A 133 9.48 11.32 -8.88
N LEU A 134 8.59 10.39 -8.52
CA LEU A 134 8.69 8.98 -8.94
C LEU A 134 8.69 8.81 -10.47
N ASP A 135 7.92 9.64 -11.18
CA ASP A 135 7.86 9.55 -12.64
C ASP A 135 9.14 10.02 -13.31
N ASN A 136 9.70 11.13 -12.82
CA ASN A 136 10.77 11.85 -13.49
C ASN A 136 12.17 11.42 -13.04
N ASP A 137 12.33 10.97 -11.80
CA ASP A 137 13.61 10.53 -11.25
C ASP A 137 13.64 9.01 -11.06
N LYS A 138 14.32 8.33 -11.98
CA LYS A 138 14.45 6.86 -11.97
C LYS A 138 15.34 6.32 -10.86
N THR A 139 16.02 7.19 -10.11
CA THR A 139 16.79 6.78 -8.93
C THR A 139 15.92 6.63 -7.67
N ILE A 140 14.64 7.00 -7.73
CA ILE A 140 13.69 6.85 -6.62
C ILE A 140 12.87 5.58 -6.83
N MET A 141 13.00 4.62 -5.91
CA MET A 141 12.22 3.37 -5.94
C MET A 141 10.78 3.57 -5.45
N ALA A 142 10.62 4.28 -4.33
CA ALA A 142 9.36 4.48 -3.65
C ALA A 142 9.35 5.80 -2.87
N VAL A 143 8.17 6.25 -2.48
CA VAL A 143 7.93 7.38 -1.58
C VAL A 143 7.24 6.84 -0.34
N SER A 144 7.70 7.18 0.87
CA SER A 144 7.13 6.71 2.13
C SER A 144 6.67 7.89 2.99
N SER A 145 5.52 7.74 3.65
CA SER A 145 5.00 8.67 4.64
C SER A 145 5.64 8.54 6.02
N TRP A 146 6.66 7.70 6.16
CA TRP A 146 7.28 7.41 7.44
C TRP A 146 8.70 7.95 7.55
N ASN A 147 9.00 8.54 8.70
CA ASN A 147 10.35 8.89 9.11
C ASN A 147 10.70 8.04 10.34
N ASP A 148 11.67 7.13 10.20
CA ASP A 148 12.10 6.22 11.28
C ASP A 148 12.57 6.97 12.54
N ASN A 149 13.05 8.21 12.39
CA ASN A 149 13.44 9.09 13.48
C ASN A 149 12.46 10.27 13.68
N GLY A 150 11.21 10.10 13.24
CA GLY A 150 10.18 11.14 13.17
C GLY A 150 9.56 11.56 14.50
N GLN A 151 10.19 11.27 15.63
CA GLN A 151 9.65 11.61 16.95
C GLN A 151 9.65 13.13 17.15
N LYS A 152 8.68 13.65 17.91
CA LYS A 152 8.37 15.08 18.03
C LYS A 152 9.58 15.97 18.35
N GLN A 153 10.53 15.49 19.13
CA GLN A 153 11.73 16.25 19.50
C GLN A 153 12.78 16.38 18.39
N PHE A 154 12.68 15.58 17.33
CA PHE A 154 13.68 15.50 16.26
C PHE A 154 13.22 16.12 14.93
N VAL A 155 11.94 16.50 14.82
CA VAL A 155 11.35 17.05 13.59
C VAL A 155 10.84 18.46 13.83
N TYR A 156 11.29 19.40 12.99
CA TYR A 156 10.97 20.83 13.15
C TYR A 156 10.25 21.44 11.93
N ASP A 157 10.52 20.94 10.73
CA ASP A 157 9.89 21.43 9.50
C ASP A 157 8.96 20.36 8.90
N PRO A 158 7.63 20.57 8.93
CA PRO A 158 6.67 19.62 8.37
C PRO A 158 6.67 19.57 6.83
N LYS A 159 7.38 20.49 6.14
CA LYS A 159 7.45 20.53 4.67
C LYS A 159 8.76 19.96 4.11
N ALA A 160 9.72 19.66 4.97
CA ALA A 160 11.01 19.12 4.55
C ALA A 160 10.87 17.66 4.10
N LEU A 161 11.46 17.34 2.94
CA LEU A 161 11.54 15.99 2.40
C LEU A 161 12.99 15.53 2.34
N TYR A 162 13.20 14.23 2.54
CA TYR A 162 14.53 13.61 2.57
C TYR A 162 14.59 12.43 1.60
N ARG A 163 15.79 12.17 1.08
CA ARG A 163 16.11 10.89 0.43
C ARG A 163 16.76 9.98 1.46
N SER A 164 16.43 8.70 1.40
CA SER A 164 16.96 7.66 2.26
C SER A 164 17.23 6.43 1.42
N ASP A 165 18.37 5.79 1.68
CA ASP A 165 18.71 4.47 1.12
C ASP A 165 18.10 3.34 1.96
N PHE A 166 17.54 3.65 3.14
CA PHE A 166 16.72 2.74 3.92
C PHE A 166 15.26 2.84 3.49
N PHE A 167 14.65 1.71 3.11
CA PHE A 167 13.24 1.63 2.73
C PHE A 167 12.34 1.50 3.97
N PRO A 168 11.58 2.55 4.37
CA PRO A 168 10.86 2.54 5.64
C PRO A 168 9.53 1.76 5.59
N GLY A 169 8.96 1.56 4.40
CA GLY A 169 7.60 1.06 4.26
C GLY A 169 6.56 2.04 4.82
N LEU A 170 5.68 1.56 5.71
CA LEU A 170 4.72 2.33 6.51
C LEU A 170 4.04 3.50 5.76
N GLY A 171 3.09 3.15 4.90
CA GLY A 171 2.42 4.11 4.02
C GLY A 171 3.34 4.51 2.88
N TRP A 172 3.34 3.76 1.78
CA TRP A 172 4.33 3.97 0.73
C TRP A 172 3.74 3.78 -0.67
N MET A 173 4.29 4.53 -1.62
CA MET A 173 3.89 4.54 -3.01
C MET A 173 5.01 4.02 -3.91
N LEU A 174 4.66 3.12 -4.83
CA LEU A 174 5.54 2.69 -5.91
C LEU A 174 4.84 2.76 -7.26
N THR A 175 5.64 2.59 -8.32
CA THR A 175 5.18 2.63 -9.70
C THR A 175 5.00 1.25 -10.30
N LYS A 176 4.19 1.15 -11.36
CA LYS A 176 4.01 -0.09 -12.12
C LYS A 176 5.32 -0.65 -12.68
N PRO A 177 6.22 0.13 -13.32
CA PRO A 177 7.52 -0.39 -13.74
C PRO A 177 8.32 -1.03 -12.61
N THR A 178 8.36 -0.40 -11.44
CA THR A 178 9.01 -0.96 -10.24
C THR A 178 8.37 -2.29 -9.86
N TRP A 179 7.04 -2.38 -9.83
CA TRP A 179 6.36 -3.65 -9.52
C TRP A 179 6.62 -4.75 -10.56
N ILE A 180 6.64 -4.41 -11.85
CA ILE A 180 6.94 -5.36 -12.93
C ILE A 180 8.35 -5.95 -12.76
N GLU A 181 9.31 -5.17 -12.27
CA GLU A 181 10.65 -5.65 -11.95
C GLU A 181 10.66 -6.55 -10.70
N LEU A 182 9.91 -6.18 -9.66
CA LEU A 182 9.91 -6.87 -8.36
C LEU A 182 9.07 -8.17 -8.36
N SER A 183 7.91 -8.19 -9.01
CA SER A 183 6.94 -9.30 -8.94
C SER A 183 7.52 -10.66 -9.33
N PRO A 184 8.34 -10.80 -10.39
CA PRO A 184 8.96 -12.08 -10.76
C PRO A 184 9.98 -12.61 -9.74
N LYS A 185 10.61 -11.72 -8.97
CA LYS A 185 11.63 -12.02 -7.96
C LYS A 185 11.12 -11.79 -6.53
N TRP A 186 9.80 -11.73 -6.35
CA TRP A 186 9.20 -11.48 -5.05
C TRP A 186 9.55 -12.61 -4.07
N PRO A 187 10.04 -12.29 -2.85
CA PRO A 187 10.55 -13.30 -1.96
C PRO A 187 9.41 -14.11 -1.33
N ARG A 188 9.71 -15.34 -0.90
CA ARG A 188 8.71 -16.22 -0.26
C ARG A 188 8.29 -15.73 1.12
N ALA A 189 9.16 -14.99 1.80
CA ALA A 189 8.94 -14.33 3.09
C ALA A 189 9.85 -13.11 3.21
N TYR A 190 9.62 -12.30 4.25
CA TYR A 190 10.45 -11.13 4.58
C TYR A 190 10.65 -10.18 3.38
N PRO A 191 9.57 -9.61 2.83
CA PRO A 191 9.64 -8.77 1.63
C PRO A 191 10.52 -7.52 1.77
N LEU A 192 10.86 -7.14 3.01
CA LEU A 192 11.73 -6.02 3.34
C LEU A 192 13.23 -6.40 3.43
N LEU A 193 13.57 -7.69 3.26
CA LEU A 193 14.94 -8.21 3.29
C LEU A 193 15.35 -8.76 1.93
N LEU A 194 15.07 -8.01 0.86
CA LEU A 194 15.66 -8.35 -0.44
C LEU A 194 17.19 -8.32 -0.30
N PRO A 195 17.91 -9.37 -0.74
CA PRO A 195 19.36 -9.36 -0.71
C PRO A 195 19.87 -8.15 -1.50
N THR A 196 20.81 -7.43 -0.89
CA THR A 196 21.45 -6.18 -1.33
C THR A 196 22.25 -6.32 -2.62
N ASN A 197 21.58 -6.71 -3.70
CA ASN A 197 22.10 -6.67 -5.06
C ASN A 197 21.15 -5.79 -5.91
N PHE A 198 21.13 -4.50 -5.58
CA PHE A 198 20.76 -3.43 -6.49
C PHE A 198 22.04 -2.71 -6.91
#